data_AF-A0A7Y0J6D7-F1
#
_entry.id   AF-A0A7Y0J6D7-F1
#
_cell.length_a   1.000
_cell.length_b   1.000
_cell.length_c   1.000
_cell.angle_alpha   90.00
_cell.angle_beta   90.00
_cell.angle_gamma   90.00
#
_symmetry.space_group_name_H-M   'P 1'
#
loop_
_entity.id
_entity.type
_entity.pdbx_description
1 polymer ?
#
loop_
_entity_poly.entity_id
_entity_poly.type
_entity_poly.pdbx_seq_one_letter_code
_entity_poly.pdbx_strand_id
1 'polypeptide(L)'
;MDIAKALAEIDRLCSGPFPAEHTWTDTGSAGPGHRTAALATGDDFWEDDGSRREEAADQYACYRDGLAARLTERWGPPQEFSLYSVCVRTVEGEEVPEPWGSLSGHVPDVQLWRAPGTGRWIALGVAQHDKELPFQLLAVATDVDPP
;
A
#
# COMPACT_ATOMS: atom_id res chain seq x y z
N MET A 1 -3.10 -15.15 -4.93
CA MET A 1 -2.02 -14.64 -4.05
C MET A 1 -1.77 -15.62 -2.91
N ASP A 2 -0.52 -15.76 -2.44
CA ASP A 2 -0.18 -16.49 -1.21
C ASP A 2 -0.24 -15.55 0.01
N ILE A 3 -1.26 -15.73 0.86
CA ILE A 3 -1.49 -14.93 2.06
C ILE A 3 -0.35 -15.10 3.09
N ALA A 4 0.23 -16.30 3.22
CA ALA A 4 1.29 -16.53 4.18
C ALA A 4 2.57 -15.78 3.79
N LYS A 5 2.91 -15.77 2.49
CA LYS A 5 4.01 -14.97 1.96
C LYS A 5 3.76 -13.47 2.16
N ALA A 6 2.54 -12.99 1.91
CA ALA A 6 2.17 -11.59 2.11
C ALA A 6 2.31 -11.16 3.58
N LEU A 7 1.83 -11.97 4.52
CA LEU A 7 1.98 -11.71 5.96
C LEU A 7 3.44 -11.69 6.40
N ALA A 8 4.26 -12.61 5.90
CA ALA A 8 5.69 -12.63 6.20
C ALA A 8 6.41 -11.36 5.69
N GLU A 9 5.99 -10.81 4.54
CA GLU A 9 6.54 -9.56 4.03
C GLU A 9 6.11 -8.36 4.90
N ILE A 10 4.84 -8.32 5.33
CA ILE A 10 4.37 -7.31 6.29
C ILE A 10 5.16 -7.38 7.60
N ASP A 11 5.46 -8.58 8.11
CA ASP A 11 6.28 -8.75 9.31
C ASP A 11 7.71 -8.20 9.14
N ARG A 12 8.29 -8.31 7.95
CA ARG A 12 9.59 -7.69 7.63
C ARG A 12 9.52 -6.17 7.61
N LEU A 13 8.45 -5.60 7.03
CA LEU A 13 8.20 -4.16 7.04
C LEU A 13 8.08 -3.63 8.49
N CYS A 14 7.37 -4.35 9.36
CA CYS A 14 7.20 -4.01 10.76
C CYS A 14 8.50 -4.00 11.56
N SER A 15 9.41 -4.93 11.29
CA SER A 15 10.61 -5.19 12.11
C SER A 15 11.88 -4.50 11.61
N GLY A 16 11.96 -4.13 10.34
CA GLY A 16 13.15 -3.50 9.76
C GLY A 16 13.35 -2.04 10.17
N PRO A 17 14.59 -1.53 10.27
CA PRO A 17 14.83 -0.10 10.41
C PRO A 17 14.39 0.64 9.13
N PHE A 18 14.05 1.93 9.29
CA PHE A 18 13.85 2.84 8.16
C PHE A 18 15.21 3.33 7.67
N PRO A 19 15.50 3.26 6.36
CA PRO A 19 16.74 3.80 5.83
C PRO A 19 16.77 5.32 5.94
N ALA A 20 17.96 5.90 6.12
CA ALA A 20 18.15 7.35 6.16
C ALA A 20 18.09 8.01 4.78
N GLU A 21 18.19 7.21 3.72
CA GLU A 21 18.16 7.64 2.32
C GLU A 21 17.10 6.86 1.56
N HIS A 22 16.58 7.45 0.49
CA HIS A 22 15.62 6.76 -0.39
C HIS A 22 16.33 5.63 -1.14
N THR A 23 15.73 4.46 -1.08
CA THR A 23 16.22 3.23 -1.71
C THR A 23 15.07 2.55 -2.45
N TRP A 24 15.40 1.97 -3.59
CA TRP A 24 14.50 1.13 -4.37
C TRP A 24 14.95 -0.32 -4.25
N THR A 25 14.01 -1.22 -4.06
CA THR A 25 14.20 -2.67 -4.01
C THR A 25 13.30 -3.33 -5.04
N ASP A 26 13.61 -4.58 -5.41
CA ASP A 26 12.79 -5.36 -6.35
C ASP A 26 11.32 -5.48 -5.93
N THR A 27 11.05 -5.33 -4.63
CA THR A 27 9.72 -5.46 -4.04
C THR A 27 9.09 -4.12 -3.65
N GLY A 28 9.76 -2.97 -3.77
CA GLY A 28 9.20 -1.68 -3.38
C GLY A 28 10.23 -0.61 -3.01
N SER A 29 9.78 0.51 -2.45
CA SER A 29 10.63 1.63 -2.03
C SER A 29 10.77 1.70 -0.52
N ALA A 30 11.86 2.29 -0.04
CA ALA A 30 12.05 2.60 1.37
C ALA A 30 12.78 3.93 1.52
N GLY A 31 12.42 4.71 2.53
CA GLY A 31 13.02 6.01 2.79
C GLY A 31 12.96 6.37 4.27
N PRO A 32 13.32 7.61 4.61
CA PRO A 32 13.18 8.11 5.97
C PRO A 32 11.73 7.93 6.45
N GLY A 33 11.58 7.24 7.58
CA GLY A 33 10.29 7.02 8.24
C GLY A 33 9.37 5.99 7.60
N HIS A 34 9.70 5.38 6.45
CA HIS A 34 8.79 4.44 5.80
C HIS A 34 9.46 3.31 4.98
N ARG A 35 8.72 2.22 4.79
CA ARG A 35 9.03 1.13 3.86
C ARG A 35 7.76 0.66 3.18
N THR A 36 7.85 0.43 1.88
CA THR A 36 6.76 -0.02 1.03
C THR A 36 7.15 -1.36 0.39
N ALA A 37 6.20 -2.28 0.30
CA ALA A 37 6.36 -3.51 -0.46
C ALA A 37 5.11 -3.83 -1.29
N ALA A 38 5.31 -4.22 -2.54
CA ALA A 38 4.32 -4.85 -3.39
C ALA A 38 4.21 -6.34 -3.01
N LEU A 39 3.07 -6.70 -2.42
CA LEU A 39 2.74 -8.06 -1.99
C LEU A 39 2.29 -8.93 -3.16
N ALA A 40 1.67 -8.31 -4.16
CA ALA A 40 1.28 -8.93 -5.43
C ALA A 40 1.32 -7.86 -6.53
N THR A 41 1.66 -8.27 -7.76
CA THR A 41 1.63 -7.43 -8.96
C THR A 41 1.02 -8.26 -10.09
N GLY A 42 0.06 -7.66 -10.80
CA GLY A 42 -0.69 -8.32 -11.86
C GLY A 42 0.01 -8.18 -13.21
N ASP A 43 -0.68 -8.63 -14.25
CA ASP A 43 -0.28 -8.38 -15.63
C ASP A 43 -0.70 -6.97 -16.07
N ASP A 44 0.00 -6.43 -17.06
CA ASP A 44 -0.36 -5.17 -17.70
C ASP A 44 -1.59 -5.31 -18.62
N PHE A 45 -2.15 -4.16 -19.01
CA PHE A 45 -3.40 -4.08 -19.77
C PHE A 45 -3.21 -3.44 -21.14
N TRP A 46 -1.99 -3.41 -21.70
CA TRP A 46 -1.71 -2.77 -22.99
C TRP A 46 -2.58 -3.30 -24.15
N GLU A 47 -2.93 -4.58 -24.10
CA GLU A 47 -3.77 -5.25 -25.11
C GLU A 47 -5.18 -5.55 -24.59
N ASP A 48 -5.63 -4.90 -23.52
CA ASP A 48 -6.96 -5.14 -22.94
C ASP A 48 -8.04 -4.26 -23.56
N ASP A 49 -9.20 -4.85 -23.85
CA ASP A 49 -10.38 -4.12 -24.32
C ASP A 49 -11.19 -3.47 -23.18
N GLY A 50 -10.68 -3.56 -21.95
CA GLY A 50 -11.25 -3.02 -20.73
C GLY A 50 -11.95 -4.06 -19.86
N SER A 51 -12.26 -5.25 -20.39
CA SER A 51 -12.95 -6.30 -19.64
C SER A 51 -12.06 -6.97 -18.58
N ARG A 52 -10.80 -7.26 -18.89
CA ARG A 52 -9.89 -7.91 -17.93
C ARG A 52 -9.47 -6.96 -16.83
N ARG A 53 -9.43 -5.65 -17.09
CA ARG A 53 -9.13 -4.65 -16.07
C ARG A 53 -10.13 -4.65 -14.92
N GLU A 54 -11.44 -4.73 -15.21
CA GLU A 54 -12.48 -4.77 -14.18
C GLU A 54 -12.37 -6.04 -13.33
N GLU A 55 -12.22 -7.20 -13.98
CA GLU A 55 -11.99 -8.48 -13.30
C GLU A 55 -10.74 -8.46 -12.41
N ALA A 56 -9.66 -7.83 -12.89
CA ALA A 56 -8.45 -7.67 -12.11
C ALA A 56 -8.64 -6.74 -10.90
N ALA A 57 -9.40 -5.64 -11.06
CA ALA A 57 -9.73 -4.76 -9.94
C ALA A 57 -10.46 -5.51 -8.83
N ASP A 58 -11.49 -6.29 -9.18
CA ASP A 58 -12.24 -7.13 -8.25
C ASP A 58 -11.35 -8.19 -7.59
N GLN A 59 -10.47 -8.81 -8.38
CA GLN A 59 -9.52 -9.81 -7.87
C GLN A 59 -8.56 -9.21 -6.84
N TYR A 60 -8.05 -8.00 -7.07
CA TYR A 60 -7.16 -7.31 -6.15
C TYR A 60 -7.90 -6.78 -4.92
N ALA A 61 -9.14 -6.33 -5.05
CA ALA A 61 -10.00 -6.02 -3.91
C ALA A 61 -10.21 -7.27 -3.02
N CYS A 62 -10.48 -8.43 -3.62
CA CYS A 62 -10.58 -9.69 -2.89
C CYS A 62 -9.27 -10.06 -2.17
N TYR A 63 -8.11 -9.80 -2.77
CA TYR A 63 -6.82 -10.03 -2.13
C TYR A 63 -6.59 -9.09 -0.95
N ARG A 64 -6.90 -7.80 -1.10
CA ARG A 64 -6.84 -6.82 -0.01
C ARG A 64 -7.74 -7.27 1.15
N ASP A 65 -8.99 -7.59 0.88
CA ASP A 65 -9.98 -7.93 1.91
C ASP A 65 -9.62 -9.24 2.63
N GLY A 66 -9.16 -10.24 1.88
CA GLY A 66 -8.69 -11.52 2.45
C GLY A 66 -7.47 -11.35 3.35
N LEU A 67 -6.55 -10.44 3.01
CA LEU A 67 -5.39 -10.12 3.84
C LEU A 67 -5.77 -9.24 5.04
N ALA A 68 -6.64 -8.26 4.82
CA ALA A 68 -7.17 -7.38 5.85
C ALA A 68 -7.86 -8.16 6.95
N ALA A 69 -8.65 -9.20 6.62
CA ALA A 69 -9.26 -10.09 7.61
C ALA A 69 -8.22 -10.71 8.56
N ARG A 70 -7.06 -11.13 8.04
CA ARG A 70 -5.97 -11.70 8.86
C ARG A 70 -5.27 -10.66 9.72
N LEU A 71 -5.07 -9.45 9.19
CA LEU A 71 -4.51 -8.34 9.95
C LEU A 71 -5.49 -7.90 11.05
N THR A 72 -6.79 -7.93 10.78
CA THR A 72 -7.83 -7.63 11.76
C THR A 72 -7.87 -8.62 12.91
N GLU A 73 -7.70 -9.92 12.63
CA GLU A 73 -7.54 -10.95 13.67
C GLU A 73 -6.34 -10.65 14.60
N ARG A 74 -5.29 -10.02 14.06
CA ARG A 74 -4.03 -9.77 14.77
C ARG A 74 -3.98 -8.43 15.51
N TRP A 75 -4.46 -7.36 14.89
CA TRP A 75 -4.29 -5.98 15.36
C TRP A 75 -5.60 -5.24 15.61
N GLY A 76 -6.74 -5.91 15.41
CA GLY A 76 -8.07 -5.31 15.55
C GLY A 76 -8.57 -4.63 14.27
N PRO A 77 -9.75 -4.00 14.32
CA PRO A 77 -10.38 -3.41 13.13
C PRO A 77 -9.49 -2.33 12.49
N PRO A 78 -9.39 -2.28 11.15
CA PRO A 78 -8.65 -1.23 10.48
C PRO A 78 -9.36 0.12 10.61
N GLN A 79 -8.58 1.19 10.54
CA GLN A 79 -9.09 2.51 10.19
C GLN A 79 -9.06 2.65 8.67
N GLU A 80 -10.19 2.98 8.06
CA GLU A 80 -10.26 3.33 6.64
C GLU A 80 -9.79 4.77 6.44
N PHE A 81 -8.93 4.99 5.46
CA PHE A 81 -8.38 6.30 5.15
C PHE A 81 -8.34 6.53 3.64
N SER A 82 -9.05 7.56 3.17
CA SER A 82 -9.02 7.95 1.76
C SER A 82 -7.81 8.85 1.49
N LEU A 83 -7.08 8.56 0.42
CA LEU A 83 -5.94 9.37 -0.02
C LEU A 83 -6.35 10.46 -1.02
N TYR A 84 -7.63 10.59 -1.35
CA TYR A 84 -8.11 11.57 -2.32
C TYR A 84 -7.77 13.02 -1.92
N SER A 85 -8.03 13.40 -0.66
CA SER A 85 -7.69 14.74 -0.17
C SER A 85 -6.18 15.01 -0.18
N VAL A 86 -5.39 13.99 0.13
CA VAL A 86 -3.93 14.03 0.09
C VAL A 86 -3.43 14.25 -1.34
N CYS A 87 -4.03 13.55 -2.31
CA CYS A 87 -3.73 13.68 -3.74
C CYS A 87 -4.01 15.11 -4.23
N VAL A 88 -5.18 15.67 -3.91
CA VAL A 88 -5.53 17.05 -4.28
C VAL A 88 -4.50 18.04 -3.73
N ARG A 89 -4.17 17.97 -2.43
CA ARG A 89 -3.17 18.85 -1.79
C ARG A 89 -1.80 18.73 -2.44
N THR A 90 -1.37 17.51 -2.75
CA THR A 90 -0.09 17.24 -3.42
C THR A 90 -0.06 17.85 -4.82
N VAL A 91 -1.15 17.72 -5.61
CA VAL A 91 -1.27 18.32 -6.94
C VAL A 91 -1.33 19.86 -6.88
N GLU A 92 -1.90 20.42 -5.82
CA GLU A 92 -1.90 21.87 -5.55
C GLU A 92 -0.53 22.40 -5.09
N GLY A 93 0.47 21.51 -4.94
CA GLY A 93 1.85 21.86 -4.62
C GLY A 93 2.16 21.90 -3.12
N GLU A 94 1.28 21.38 -2.27
CA GLU A 94 1.58 21.20 -0.85
C GLU A 94 2.62 20.09 -0.64
N GLU A 95 3.62 20.36 0.20
CA GLU A 95 4.60 19.36 0.63
C GLU A 95 3.98 18.40 1.66
N VAL A 96 3.31 17.36 1.16
CA VAL A 96 2.78 16.27 1.98
C VAL A 96 3.92 15.33 2.39
N PRO A 97 4.01 14.91 3.67
CA PRO A 97 5.06 14.01 4.11
C PRO A 97 4.94 12.62 3.47
N GLU A 98 6.10 12.02 3.15
CA GLU A 98 6.17 10.62 2.74
C GLU A 98 5.76 9.70 3.90
N PRO A 99 5.15 8.53 3.63
CA PRO A 99 4.85 7.96 2.31
C PRO A 99 3.53 8.47 1.69
N TRP A 100 2.81 9.37 2.36
CA TRP A 100 1.43 9.70 2.02
C TRP A 100 1.30 10.47 0.70
N GLY A 101 2.23 11.39 0.44
CA GLY A 101 2.29 12.14 -0.82
C GLY A 101 2.43 11.19 -2.01
N SER A 102 3.44 10.33 -2.01
CA SER A 102 3.67 9.39 -3.12
C SER A 102 2.53 8.38 -3.28
N LEU A 103 2.01 7.79 -2.20
CA LEU A 103 0.89 6.85 -2.24
C LEU A 103 -0.37 7.46 -2.86
N SER A 104 -0.67 8.72 -2.53
CA SER A 104 -1.90 9.38 -3.00
C SER A 104 -1.98 9.54 -4.52
N GLY A 105 -0.85 9.45 -5.22
CA GLY A 105 -0.81 9.52 -6.69
C GLY A 105 -1.28 8.25 -7.40
N HIS A 106 -1.38 7.11 -6.71
CA HIS A 106 -1.67 5.82 -7.35
C HIS A 106 -2.50 4.86 -6.47
N VAL A 107 -2.81 5.23 -5.23
CA VAL A 107 -3.66 4.46 -4.31
C VAL A 107 -4.85 5.33 -3.89
N PRO A 108 -6.10 4.92 -4.12
CA PRO A 108 -7.28 5.73 -3.78
C PRO A 108 -7.59 5.76 -2.28
N ASP A 109 -7.41 4.61 -1.61
CA ASP A 109 -7.70 4.41 -0.20
C ASP A 109 -6.81 3.31 0.40
N VAL A 110 -6.62 3.39 1.72
CA VAL A 110 -5.86 2.42 2.49
C VAL A 110 -6.61 2.01 3.76
N GLN A 111 -6.38 0.78 4.17
CA GLN A 111 -6.74 0.27 5.49
C GLN A 111 -5.52 0.39 6.40
N LEU A 112 -5.69 1.02 7.56
CA LEU A 112 -4.62 1.33 8.50
C LEU A 112 -4.76 0.52 9.78
N TRP A 113 -3.64 -0.04 10.25
CA TRP A 113 -3.50 -0.63 11.56
C TRP A 113 -2.33 0.01 12.30
N ARG A 114 -2.36 -0.08 13.62
CA ARG A 114 -1.22 0.28 14.47
C ARG A 114 -0.58 -0.98 15.02
N ALA A 115 0.66 -1.25 14.63
CA ALA A 115 1.39 -2.45 15.05
C ALA A 115 1.71 -2.39 16.56
N PRO A 116 1.14 -3.27 17.39
CA PRO A 116 1.45 -3.33 18.82
C PRO A 116 2.92 -3.73 19.00
N GLY A 117 3.68 -2.91 19.72
CA GLY A 117 5.10 -3.14 20.01
C GLY A 117 6.04 -2.12 19.35
N THR A 118 5.85 -1.80 18.07
CA THR A 118 6.65 -0.77 17.38
C THR A 118 5.94 0.58 17.34
N GLY A 119 4.61 0.60 17.48
CA GLY A 119 3.79 1.81 17.41
C GLY A 119 3.63 2.39 16.00
N ARG A 120 4.21 1.72 14.99
CA ARG A 120 4.19 2.10 13.58
C ARG A 120 2.82 1.87 12.95
N TRP A 121 2.51 2.69 11.96
CA TRP A 121 1.38 2.50 11.07
C TRP A 121 1.68 1.46 10.03
N ILE A 122 0.71 0.58 9.79
CA ILE A 122 0.71 -0.37 8.68
C ILE A 122 -0.47 -0.01 7.78
N ALA A 123 -0.18 0.39 6.54
CA ALA A 123 -1.17 0.68 5.52
C ALA A 123 -1.23 -0.47 4.51
N LEU A 124 -2.44 -0.84 4.10
CA LEU A 124 -2.70 -1.79 3.01
C LEU A 124 -3.61 -1.14 1.99
N GLY A 125 -3.24 -1.17 0.71
CA GLY A 125 -4.04 -0.57 -0.36
C GLY A 125 -3.79 -1.25 -1.70
N VAL A 126 -4.71 -1.04 -2.64
CA VAL A 126 -4.55 -1.47 -4.04
C VAL A 126 -4.13 -0.27 -4.86
N ALA A 127 -2.99 -0.40 -5.51
CA ALA A 127 -2.41 0.59 -6.39
C ALA A 127 -2.75 0.31 -7.85
N GLN A 128 -2.98 1.37 -8.61
CA GLN A 128 -2.87 1.36 -10.06
C GLN A 128 -2.35 2.73 -10.51
N HIS A 129 -1.20 2.74 -11.16
CA HIS A 129 -0.54 3.97 -11.60
C HIS A 129 -1.21 4.58 -12.85
N ASP A 130 -1.68 3.74 -13.76
CA ASP A 130 -2.43 4.11 -14.95
C ASP A 130 -3.33 2.95 -15.36
N LYS A 131 -4.37 3.21 -16.17
CA LYS A 131 -5.30 2.20 -16.67
C LYS A 131 -4.62 1.06 -17.43
N GLU A 132 -3.47 1.31 -18.06
CA GLU A 132 -2.68 0.33 -18.83
C GLU A 132 -1.70 -0.44 -17.93
N LEU A 133 -1.41 0.08 -16.74
CA LEU A 133 -0.45 -0.49 -15.82
C LEU A 133 -1.11 -1.52 -14.88
N PRO A 134 -0.34 -2.53 -14.44
CA PRO A 134 -0.86 -3.60 -13.59
C PRO A 134 -1.37 -3.07 -12.25
N PHE A 135 -2.37 -3.75 -11.72
CA PHE A 135 -2.76 -3.59 -10.32
C PHE A 135 -1.66 -4.16 -9.41
N GLN A 136 -1.45 -3.49 -8.28
CA GLN A 136 -0.52 -3.95 -7.24
C GLN A 136 -1.18 -3.90 -5.88
N LEU A 137 -0.99 -4.93 -5.06
CA LEU A 137 -1.36 -4.89 -3.65
C LEU A 137 -0.14 -4.39 -2.86
N LEU A 138 -0.25 -3.22 -2.26
CA LEU A 138 0.84 -2.58 -1.52
C LEU A 138 0.61 -2.67 -0.02
N ALA A 139 1.68 -2.95 0.72
CA ALA A 139 1.77 -2.71 2.15
C ALA A 139 2.85 -1.69 2.47
N VAL A 140 2.58 -0.82 3.43
CA VAL A 140 3.49 0.23 3.88
C VAL A 140 3.60 0.19 5.39
N ALA A 141 4.82 0.25 5.91
CA ALA A 141 5.08 0.52 7.32
C ALA A 141 5.68 1.92 7.44
N THR A 142 5.11 2.76 8.32
CA THR A 142 5.59 4.14 8.53
C THR A 142 5.48 4.56 10.00
N ASP A 143 6.37 5.44 10.46
CA ASP A 143 6.22 6.15 11.73
C ASP A 143 5.55 7.53 11.58
N VAL A 144 5.30 7.96 10.35
CA VAL A 144 4.61 9.22 10.03
C VAL A 144 3.11 9.02 10.14
N ASP A 145 2.44 9.86 10.92
CA ASP A 145 0.99 9.84 11.06
C ASP A 145 0.28 10.21 9.73
N PRO A 146 -0.90 9.63 9.44
CA PRO A 146 -1.70 10.01 8.27
C PRO A 146 -2.13 11.50 8.34
N PRO A 147 -2.01 12.28 7.25
CA PRO A 147 -2.13 13.75 7.23
C PRO A 147 -3.55 14.30 7.01
#